data_AF-A0A8C4XR16-F1
#
_entry.id   AF-A0A8C4XR16-F1
#
_cell.length_a   1.000
_cell.length_b   1.000
_cell.length_c   1.000
_cell.angle_alpha   90.00
_cell.angle_beta   90.00
_cell.angle_gamma   90.00
#
_symmetry.space_group_name_H-M   'P 1'
#
loop_
_entity.id
_entity.type
_entity.pdbx_description
1 polymer ?
#
loop_
_entity_poly.entity_id
_entity_poly.type
_entity_poly.pdbx_seq_one_letter_code
_entity_poly.pdbx_strand_id
1 'polypeptide(L)'
;MAVPPSYSDLGKSARDVFNKGYGFGMVKLELKTKSSSGVEFTATGSSNTDTGKASGSLETKYKIKDYGLTFTQKWNTDNTLGTEVSMEDQLAEGLKVALDTTFVPNTGKKSGKLKTSYKREYVNLGCNIDIDVSGPTIYGWAVLGYEGWLAGYQMAFDTAKSKLSQNNFALGYKAGDFQLHTNV
;
A
#
# COMPACT_ATOMS: atom_id res chain seq x y z
N MET A 1 -22.78 8.27 5.73
CA MET A 1 -22.69 6.92 5.11
C MET A 1 -21.24 6.44 5.16
N ALA A 2 -20.93 5.14 5.03
CA ALA A 2 -19.55 4.66 5.17
C ALA A 2 -18.73 4.87 3.89
N VAL A 3 -17.48 5.34 4.05
CA VAL A 3 -16.48 5.37 2.98
C VAL A 3 -16.03 3.93 2.69
N PRO A 4 -16.16 3.42 1.46
CA PRO A 4 -15.73 2.06 1.16
C PRO A 4 -14.20 1.92 1.24
N PRO A 5 -13.68 0.73 1.57
CA PRO A 5 -12.24 0.47 1.59
C PRO A 5 -11.63 0.56 0.18
N SER A 6 -10.30 0.63 0.10
CA SER A 6 -9.61 0.49 -1.18
C SER A 6 -9.81 -0.92 -1.74
N TYR A 7 -9.65 -1.10 -3.05
CA TYR A 7 -9.78 -2.44 -3.65
C TYR A 7 -8.84 -3.46 -2.98
N SER A 8 -7.61 -3.06 -2.66
CA SER A 8 -6.63 -3.90 -1.96
C SER A 8 -7.01 -4.25 -0.52
N ASP A 9 -7.85 -3.42 0.12
CA ASP A 9 -8.32 -3.64 1.49
C ASP A 9 -9.66 -4.41 1.53
N LEU A 10 -10.27 -4.74 0.39
CA LEU A 10 -11.43 -5.61 0.35
C LEU A 10 -11.05 -7.01 0.87
N GLY A 11 -11.83 -7.54 1.82
CA GLY A 11 -11.56 -8.83 2.46
C GLY A 11 -10.34 -8.84 3.40
N LYS A 12 -9.73 -7.68 3.70
CA LYS A 12 -8.55 -7.59 4.56
C LYS A 12 -8.76 -8.18 5.95
N SER A 13 -9.93 -7.97 6.56
CA SER A 13 -10.24 -8.57 7.87
C SER A 13 -10.18 -10.09 7.84
N ALA A 14 -10.73 -10.73 6.80
CA ALA A 14 -10.65 -12.18 6.64
C ALA A 14 -9.20 -12.63 6.38
N ARG A 15 -8.49 -11.95 5.48
CA ARG A 15 -7.07 -12.23 5.20
C ARG A 15 -6.19 -12.09 6.44
N ASP A 16 -6.46 -11.09 7.28
CA ASP A 16 -5.71 -10.85 8.51
C ASP A 16 -5.86 -12.00 9.50
N VAL A 17 -7.02 -12.65 9.58
CA VAL A 17 -7.23 -13.84 10.43
C VAL A 17 -6.32 -14.99 10.01
N PHE A 18 -6.11 -15.19 8.71
CA PHE A 18 -5.26 -16.28 8.20
C PHE A 18 -3.76 -15.93 8.16
N ASN A 19 -3.40 -14.64 8.13
CA ASN A 19 -2.01 -14.22 7.94
C ASN A 19 -1.35 -13.68 9.22
N LYS A 20 -2.09 -13.00 10.11
CA LYS A 20 -1.49 -12.39 11.30
C LYS A 20 -1.15 -13.46 12.33
N GLY A 21 0.11 -13.47 12.78
CA GLY A 21 0.62 -14.41 13.77
C GLY A 21 1.14 -15.73 13.19
N TYR A 22 0.93 -15.98 11.89
CA TYR A 22 1.42 -17.17 11.20
C TYR A 22 2.71 -16.84 10.44
N GLY A 23 3.86 -17.10 11.07
CA GLY A 23 5.19 -16.87 10.52
C GLY A 23 6.06 -18.13 10.56
N PHE A 24 5.52 -19.27 10.12
CA PHE A 24 6.25 -20.53 10.14
C PHE A 24 7.53 -20.45 9.32
N GLY A 25 8.64 -20.96 9.87
CA GLY A 25 9.94 -20.93 9.19
C GLY A 25 10.65 -19.56 9.23
N MET A 26 10.14 -18.57 9.99
CA MET A 26 10.74 -17.24 10.07
C MET A 26 10.65 -16.65 11.48
N VAL A 27 11.79 -16.23 12.02
CA VAL A 27 11.86 -15.41 13.23
C VAL A 27 11.82 -13.95 12.81
N LYS A 28 10.77 -13.22 13.19
CA LYS A 28 10.61 -11.79 12.89
C LYS A 28 10.61 -10.98 14.19
N LEU A 29 11.47 -9.98 14.26
CA LEU A 29 11.55 -8.97 15.32
C LEU A 29 11.12 -7.62 14.74
N GLU A 30 10.20 -6.93 15.40
CA GLU A 30 9.70 -5.62 14.98
C GLU A 30 9.75 -4.66 16.17
N LEU A 31 10.58 -3.63 16.06
CA LEU A 31 10.79 -2.58 17.06
C LEU A 31 10.14 -1.30 16.54
N LYS A 32 9.07 -0.86 17.22
CA LYS A 32 8.40 0.41 16.94
C LYS A 32 8.71 1.41 18.03
N THR A 33 9.27 2.54 17.66
CA THR A 33 9.54 3.65 18.58
C THR A 33 8.93 4.92 18.01
N LYS A 34 8.55 5.82 18.91
CA LYS A 34 8.00 7.12 18.55
C LYS A 34 8.74 8.18 19.35
N SER A 35 9.38 9.11 18.65
CA SER A 35 10.08 10.22 19.30
C SER A 35 9.09 11.24 19.86
N SER A 36 9.55 12.04 20.82
CA SER A 36 8.82 13.21 21.34
C SER A 36 8.54 14.26 20.25
N SER A 37 9.41 14.33 19.22
CA SER A 37 9.22 15.17 18.03
C SER A 37 8.20 14.62 17.01
N GLY A 38 7.58 13.47 17.28
CA GLY A 38 6.54 12.89 16.43
C GLY A 38 7.05 12.01 15.27
N VAL A 39 8.35 11.73 15.21
CA VAL A 39 8.95 10.80 14.26
C VAL A 39 8.70 9.36 14.72
N GLU A 40 8.18 8.52 13.83
CA GLU A 40 7.95 7.09 14.08
C GLU A 40 9.07 6.29 13.40
N PHE A 41 9.81 5.49 14.16
CA PHE A 41 10.81 4.56 13.63
C PHE A 41 10.30 3.13 13.80
N THR A 42 10.34 2.36 12.72
CA THR A 42 10.03 0.93 12.72
C THR A 42 11.25 0.18 12.19
N ALA A 43 11.98 -0.47 13.08
CA ALA A 43 13.08 -1.37 12.71
C ALA A 43 12.56 -2.81 12.72
N THR A 44 12.70 -3.50 11.60
CA THR A 44 12.27 -4.89 11.45
C THR A 44 13.45 -5.75 11.06
N GLY A 45 13.69 -6.83 11.79
CA GLY A 45 14.63 -7.89 11.42
C GLY A 45 13.88 -9.20 11.21
N SER A 46 14.18 -9.92 10.15
CA SER A 46 13.64 -11.26 9.91
C SER A 46 14.76 -12.23 9.58
N SER A 47 14.70 -13.43 10.15
CA SER A 47 15.60 -14.54 9.85
C SER A 47 14.77 -15.75 9.44
N ASN A 48 15.05 -16.28 8.25
CA ASN A 48 14.42 -17.50 7.77
C ASN A 48 15.18 -18.72 8.33
N THR A 49 14.47 -19.61 9.03
CA THR A 49 15.08 -20.74 9.75
C THR A 49 15.50 -21.88 8.82
N ASP A 50 14.92 -21.99 7.63
CA ASP A 50 15.24 -23.05 6.67
C ASP A 50 16.47 -22.71 5.82
N THR A 51 16.63 -21.43 5.45
CA THR A 51 17.71 -20.95 4.58
C THR A 51 18.85 -20.25 5.34
N GLY A 52 18.63 -19.92 6.62
CA GLY A 52 19.56 -19.14 7.44
C GLY A 52 19.70 -17.67 7.02
N LYS A 53 18.97 -17.22 5.98
CA LYS A 53 19.06 -15.84 5.49
C LYS A 53 18.42 -14.87 6.48
N ALA A 54 19.14 -13.80 6.79
CA ALA A 54 18.64 -12.68 7.58
C ALA A 54 18.44 -11.45 6.69
N SER A 55 17.36 -10.72 6.91
CA SER A 55 17.06 -9.44 6.28
C SER A 55 16.62 -8.43 7.32
N GLY A 56 16.99 -7.17 7.10
CA GLY A 56 16.62 -6.06 7.97
C GLY A 56 15.98 -4.94 7.15
N SER A 57 15.09 -4.19 7.79
CA SER A 57 14.57 -2.94 7.26
C SER A 57 14.38 -1.92 8.36
N LEU A 58 14.64 -0.67 8.04
CA LEU A 58 14.40 0.50 8.86
C LEU A 58 13.44 1.42 8.10
N GLU A 59 12.28 1.68 8.69
CA GLU A 59 11.31 2.65 8.19
C GLU A 59 11.25 3.83 9.16
N THR A 60 11.46 5.04 8.66
CA THR A 60 11.32 6.30 9.38
C THR A 60 10.13 7.04 8.80
N LYS A 61 9.16 7.40 9.61
CA LYS A 61 7.95 8.12 9.20
C LYS A 61 7.84 9.42 9.97
N TYR A 62 7.80 10.53 9.25
CA TYR A 62 7.65 11.87 9.78
C TYR A 62 6.34 12.48 9.29
N LYS A 63 5.45 12.82 10.23
CA LYS A 63 4.11 13.36 9.93
C LYS A 63 4.08 14.84 10.29
N ILE A 64 3.96 15.68 9.27
CA ILE A 64 3.74 17.11 9.40
C ILE A 64 2.23 17.35 9.33
N LYS A 65 1.58 17.26 10.50
CA LYS A 65 0.11 17.32 10.59
C LYS A 65 -0.48 18.63 10.07
N ASP A 66 0.22 19.74 10.26
CA ASP A 66 -0.25 21.08 9.87
C ASP A 66 -0.51 21.21 8.36
N TYR A 67 0.22 20.43 7.54
CA TYR A 67 0.11 20.44 6.08
C TYR A 67 -0.39 19.11 5.51
N GLY A 68 -0.90 18.18 6.35
CA GLY A 68 -1.32 16.85 5.89
C GLY A 68 -0.22 16.04 5.20
N LEU A 69 1.06 16.39 5.45
CA LEU A 69 2.23 15.83 4.77
C LEU A 69 2.80 14.69 5.61
N THR A 70 3.12 13.57 4.98
CA THR A 70 3.83 12.45 5.59
C THR A 70 5.01 12.06 4.72
N PHE A 71 6.21 12.17 5.29
CA PHE A 71 7.45 11.73 4.71
C PHE A 71 7.83 10.37 5.30
N THR A 72 7.99 9.36 4.46
CA THR A 72 8.39 8.02 4.88
C THR A 72 9.67 7.64 4.15
N GLN A 73 10.70 7.28 4.89
CA GLN A 73 11.96 6.80 4.35
C GLN A 73 12.23 5.38 4.82
N LYS A 74 12.42 4.47 3.87
CA LYS A 74 12.65 3.05 4.10
C LYS A 74 14.02 2.67 3.58
N TRP A 75 14.77 1.94 4.39
CA TRP A 75 16.05 1.37 4.00
C TRP A 75 16.08 -0.10 4.38
N ASN A 76 16.65 -0.95 3.54
CA ASN A 76 16.78 -2.38 3.82
C ASN A 76 18.24 -2.86 3.69
N THR A 77 18.51 -4.07 4.19
CA THR A 77 19.84 -4.69 4.14
C THR A 77 20.32 -5.00 2.72
N ASP A 78 19.41 -5.07 1.74
CA ASP A 78 19.73 -5.21 0.31
C ASP A 78 20.14 -3.86 -0.33
N ASN A 79 20.39 -2.84 0.50
CA ASN A 79 20.77 -1.49 0.13
C ASN A 79 19.70 -0.72 -0.67
N THR A 80 18.45 -1.17 -0.69
CA THR A 80 17.35 -0.45 -1.35
C THR A 80 16.87 0.70 -0.47
N LEU A 81 16.87 1.90 -1.04
CA LEU A 81 16.37 3.13 -0.45
C LEU A 81 15.01 3.45 -1.05
N GLY A 82 13.98 3.57 -0.22
CA GLY A 82 12.64 4.01 -0.60
C GLY A 82 12.31 5.32 0.08
N THR A 83 11.82 6.29 -0.67
CA THR A 83 11.33 7.57 -0.16
C THR A 83 9.89 7.75 -0.64
N GLU A 84 8.94 7.81 0.27
CA GLU A 84 7.53 8.07 0.01
C GLU A 84 7.17 9.44 0.60
N VAL A 85 6.70 10.36 -0.23
CA VAL A 85 6.15 11.64 0.19
C VAL A 85 4.67 11.63 -0.11
N SER A 86 3.83 11.70 0.92
CA SER A 86 2.39 11.71 0.77
C SER A 86 1.77 12.97 1.34
N MET A 87 0.71 13.44 0.69
CA MET A 87 -0.11 14.57 1.07
C MET A 87 -1.56 14.12 1.09
N GLU A 88 -2.25 14.34 2.19
CA GLU A 88 -3.64 13.94 2.40
C GLU A 88 -4.48 15.17 2.78
N ASP A 89 -5.69 15.25 2.23
CA ASP A 89 -6.73 16.23 2.57
C ASP A 89 -6.40 17.73 2.31
N GLN A 90 -5.32 18.05 1.60
CA GLN A 90 -4.94 19.44 1.32
C GLN A 90 -5.63 20.06 0.09
N LEU A 91 -5.77 19.30 -1.00
CA LEU A 91 -6.41 19.80 -2.23
C LEU A 91 -7.93 19.59 -2.20
N ALA A 92 -8.37 18.45 -1.67
CA ALA A 92 -9.75 18.09 -1.48
C ALA A 92 -9.86 17.06 -0.34
N GLU A 93 -10.95 17.13 0.42
CA GLU A 93 -11.23 16.17 1.50
C GLU A 93 -11.34 14.74 0.92
N GLY A 94 -10.57 13.82 1.51
CA GLY A 94 -10.47 12.42 1.08
C GLY A 94 -9.51 12.18 -0.09
N LEU A 95 -8.86 13.22 -0.63
CA LEU A 95 -7.79 13.07 -1.63
C LEU A 95 -6.45 12.83 -0.94
N LYS A 96 -5.77 11.77 -1.36
CA LYS A 96 -4.40 11.45 -0.98
C LYS A 96 -3.55 11.28 -2.23
N VAL A 97 -2.47 12.03 -2.30
CA VAL A 97 -1.45 11.91 -3.35
C VAL A 97 -0.15 11.49 -2.68
N ALA A 98 0.52 10.47 -3.20
CA ALA A 98 1.81 10.03 -2.72
C ALA A 98 2.77 9.81 -3.88
N LEU A 99 4.00 10.26 -3.71
CA LEU A 99 5.11 10.02 -4.60
C LEU A 99 6.10 9.10 -3.90
N ASP A 100 6.24 7.88 -4.41
CA ASP A 100 7.27 6.95 -3.99
C ASP A 100 8.43 6.99 -4.96
N THR A 101 9.64 6.97 -4.46
CA THR A 101 10.85 6.79 -5.24
C THR A 101 11.66 5.69 -4.60
N THR A 102 12.03 4.68 -5.38
CA THR A 102 12.92 3.62 -4.94
C THR A 102 14.23 3.72 -5.71
N PHE A 103 15.34 3.60 -4.99
CA PHE A 103 16.68 3.60 -5.54
C PHE A 103 17.47 2.41 -4.99
N VAL A 104 18.06 1.64 -5.90
CA VAL A 104 18.95 0.51 -5.57
C VAL A 104 20.37 0.91 -5.98
N PRO A 105 21.22 1.38 -5.05
CA PRO A 105 22.58 1.83 -5.34
C PRO A 105 23.43 0.75 -6.01
N ASN A 106 23.27 -0.51 -5.60
CA ASN A 106 24.06 -1.64 -6.10
C ASN A 106 23.88 -1.86 -7.62
N THR A 107 22.71 -1.56 -8.17
CA THR A 107 22.40 -1.75 -9.60
C THR A 107 22.18 -0.43 -10.34
N GLY A 108 22.14 0.69 -9.62
CA GLY A 108 21.74 2.00 -10.15
C GLY A 108 20.26 2.09 -10.52
N LYS A 109 19.45 1.03 -10.30
CA LYS A 109 18.04 1.01 -10.70
C LYS A 109 17.24 2.03 -9.89
N LYS A 110 16.49 2.86 -10.59
CA LYS A 110 15.55 3.84 -10.03
C LYS A 110 14.14 3.49 -10.52
N SER A 111 13.19 3.52 -9.62
CA SER A 111 11.77 3.47 -9.96
C SER A 111 11.01 4.53 -9.19
N GLY A 112 9.94 5.04 -9.80
CA GLY A 112 9.05 6.00 -9.18
C GLY A 112 7.62 5.47 -9.20
N LYS A 113 6.83 5.70 -8.16
CA LYS A 113 5.40 5.41 -8.18
C LYS A 113 4.64 6.66 -7.79
N LEU A 114 3.76 7.11 -8.66
CA LEU A 114 2.79 8.15 -8.31
C LEU A 114 1.49 7.46 -7.92
N LYS A 115 1.11 7.54 -6.65
CA LYS A 115 -0.13 7.01 -6.12
C LYS A 115 -1.11 8.14 -5.87
N THR A 116 -2.32 8.03 -6.38
CA THR A 116 -3.41 8.96 -6.13
C THR A 116 -4.62 8.15 -5.69
N SER A 117 -5.20 8.46 -4.55
CA SER A 117 -6.43 7.86 -4.09
C SER A 117 -7.41 8.93 -3.66
N TYR A 118 -8.67 8.79 -4.05
CA TYR A 118 -9.73 9.68 -3.68
C TYR A 118 -10.84 8.89 -3.00
N LYS A 119 -11.24 9.32 -1.81
CA LYS A 119 -12.24 8.65 -0.99
C LYS A 119 -13.36 9.63 -0.69
N ARG A 120 -14.60 9.19 -0.86
CA ARG A 120 -15.79 9.92 -0.47
C ARG A 120 -16.82 8.93 0.06
N GLU A 121 -17.93 9.45 0.60
CA GLU A 121 -19.07 8.59 0.87
C GLU A 121 -19.45 7.80 -0.40
N TYR A 122 -19.73 6.51 -0.24
CA TYR A 122 -20.05 5.55 -1.30
C TYR A 122 -18.95 5.21 -2.31
N VAL A 123 -17.85 5.97 -2.40
CA VAL A 123 -16.88 5.81 -3.49
C VAL A 123 -15.44 5.87 -2.99
N ASN A 124 -14.61 4.95 -3.47
CA ASN A 124 -13.16 4.97 -3.27
C ASN A 124 -12.47 4.67 -4.60
N LEU A 125 -11.78 5.66 -5.15
CA LEU A 125 -11.04 5.55 -6.40
C LEU A 125 -9.56 5.59 -6.09
N GLY A 126 -8.77 4.93 -6.93
CA GLY A 126 -7.33 5.15 -6.93
C GLY A 126 -6.68 4.83 -8.25
N CYS A 127 -5.53 5.46 -8.45
CA CYS A 127 -4.69 5.33 -9.61
C CYS A 127 -3.24 5.36 -9.14
N ASN A 128 -2.48 4.30 -9.45
CA ASN A 128 -1.05 4.24 -9.24
C ASN A 128 -0.36 4.15 -10.60
N ILE A 129 0.60 5.02 -10.85
CA ILE A 129 1.45 4.99 -12.03
C ILE A 129 2.83 4.53 -11.55
N ASP A 130 3.19 3.30 -11.90
CA ASP A 130 4.50 2.73 -11.62
C ASP A 130 5.43 3.03 -12.80
N ILE A 131 6.50 3.78 -12.56
CA ILE A 131 7.50 4.19 -13.55
C ILE A 131 8.73 3.35 -13.26
N ASP A 132 8.91 2.29 -14.05
CA ASP A 132 10.13 1.50 -14.06
C ASP A 132 10.89 1.72 -15.39
N VAL A 133 12.14 1.27 -15.44
CA VAL A 133 13.02 1.31 -16.62
C VAL A 133 12.38 0.59 -17.82
N SER A 134 11.51 -0.39 -17.57
CA SER A 134 10.81 -1.16 -18.60
C SER A 134 9.58 -0.46 -19.20
N GLY A 135 9.21 0.72 -18.69
CA GLY A 135 8.05 1.49 -19.12
C GLY A 135 6.98 1.64 -18.04
N PRO A 136 6.11 2.66 -18.12
CA PRO A 136 5.13 2.92 -17.10
C PRO A 136 3.99 1.89 -17.10
N THR A 137 3.57 1.47 -15.91
CA THR A 137 2.37 0.64 -15.72
C THR A 137 1.35 1.43 -14.93
N ILE A 138 0.12 1.51 -15.46
CA ILE A 138 -0.98 2.25 -14.84
C ILE A 138 -1.89 1.24 -14.15
N TYR A 139 -2.04 1.37 -12.84
CA TYR A 139 -2.97 0.60 -12.04
C TYR A 139 -4.14 1.50 -11.65
N GLY A 140 -5.35 1.13 -12.01
CA GLY A 140 -6.56 1.85 -11.60
C GLY A 140 -7.46 0.96 -10.78
N TRP A 141 -8.14 1.50 -9.78
CA TRP A 141 -9.22 0.80 -9.10
C TRP A 141 -10.33 1.75 -8.69
N ALA A 142 -11.53 1.19 -8.58
CA ALA A 142 -12.71 1.87 -8.10
C ALA A 142 -13.50 0.90 -7.21
N VAL A 143 -13.98 1.39 -6.07
CA VAL A 143 -14.87 0.65 -5.18
C VAL A 143 -16.07 1.51 -4.89
N LEU A 144 -17.24 0.97 -5.19
CA LEU A 144 -18.53 1.54 -4.85
C LEU A 144 -19.10 0.78 -3.65
N GLY A 145 -19.68 1.50 -2.69
CA GLY A 145 -20.33 0.91 -1.54
C GLY A 145 -21.73 1.47 -1.35
N TYR A 146 -22.74 0.61 -1.23
CA TYR A 146 -24.13 1.02 -1.02
C TYR A 146 -24.86 0.01 -0.13
N GLU A 147 -25.48 0.45 0.97
CA GLU A 147 -26.25 -0.41 1.91
C GLU A 147 -25.56 -1.73 2.30
N GLY A 148 -24.25 -1.67 2.58
CA GLY A 148 -23.44 -2.84 2.95
C GLY A 148 -22.85 -3.61 1.77
N TRP A 149 -23.37 -3.45 0.56
CA TRP A 149 -22.76 -4.00 -0.66
C TRP A 149 -21.51 -3.21 -1.05
N LEU A 150 -20.50 -3.91 -1.56
CA LEU A 150 -19.26 -3.37 -2.07
C LEU A 150 -19.01 -3.97 -3.47
N ALA A 151 -18.87 -3.12 -4.48
CA ALA A 151 -18.50 -3.52 -5.83
C ALA A 151 -17.15 -2.87 -6.17
N GLY A 152 -16.13 -3.68 -6.39
CA GLY A 152 -14.78 -3.25 -6.72
C GLY A 152 -14.40 -3.63 -8.14
N TYR A 153 -13.66 -2.74 -8.79
CA TYR A 153 -13.00 -3.01 -10.06
C TYR A 153 -11.54 -2.60 -9.96
N GLN A 154 -10.64 -3.44 -10.46
CA GLN A 154 -9.22 -3.15 -10.55
C GLN A 154 -8.73 -3.49 -11.96
N MET A 155 -7.92 -2.59 -12.51
CA MET A 155 -7.24 -2.79 -13.79
C MET A 155 -5.76 -2.45 -13.68
N ALA A 156 -4.95 -3.11 -14.49
CA ALA A 156 -3.56 -2.78 -14.70
C ALA A 156 -3.26 -2.74 -16.20
N PHE A 157 -2.65 -1.67 -16.68
CA PHE A 157 -2.30 -1.44 -18.07
C PHE A 157 -0.80 -1.24 -18.21
N ASP A 158 -0.15 -2.16 -18.93
CA ASP A 158 1.27 -2.08 -19.28
C ASP A 158 1.42 -1.26 -20.56
N THR A 159 1.96 -0.04 -20.45
CA THR A 159 2.11 0.86 -21.61
C THR A 159 3.23 0.43 -22.55
N ALA A 160 4.22 -0.32 -22.09
CA ALA A 160 5.31 -0.79 -22.93
C ALA A 160 4.83 -1.88 -23.90
N LYS A 161 3.87 -2.70 -23.46
CA LYS A 161 3.25 -3.76 -24.27
C LYS A 161 1.90 -3.35 -24.86
N SER A 162 1.40 -2.17 -24.53
CA SER A 162 0.05 -1.70 -24.86
C SER A 162 -1.03 -2.74 -24.53
N LYS A 163 -0.89 -3.43 -23.38
CA LYS A 163 -1.75 -4.55 -23.02
C LYS A 163 -2.31 -4.38 -21.61
N LEU A 164 -3.60 -4.72 -21.47
CA LEU A 164 -4.24 -4.89 -20.19
C LEU A 164 -3.65 -6.14 -19.50
N SER A 165 -2.89 -5.93 -18.43
CA SER A 165 -2.18 -6.99 -17.72
C SER A 165 -3.02 -7.61 -16.60
N GLN A 166 -3.90 -6.83 -15.97
CA GLN A 166 -4.82 -7.32 -14.94
C GLN A 166 -6.19 -6.67 -15.11
N ASN A 167 -7.21 -7.45 -14.83
CA ASN A 167 -8.60 -7.02 -14.82
C ASN A 167 -9.33 -7.88 -13.79
N ASN A 168 -9.56 -7.31 -12.61
CA ASN A 168 -10.15 -8.02 -11.50
C ASN A 168 -11.44 -7.34 -11.07
N PHE A 169 -12.48 -8.14 -10.84
CA PHE A 169 -13.75 -7.71 -10.29
C PHE A 169 -13.86 -8.22 -8.87
N ALA A 170 -14.36 -7.40 -7.96
CA ALA A 170 -14.64 -7.82 -6.60
C ALA A 170 -16.08 -7.48 -6.24
N LEU A 171 -16.74 -8.40 -5.55
CA LEU A 171 -18.05 -8.18 -4.98
C LEU A 171 -18.02 -8.57 -3.50
N GLY A 172 -18.57 -7.73 -2.66
CA GLY A 172 -18.55 -7.95 -1.23
C GLY A 172 -19.83 -7.48 -0.58
N TYR A 173 -20.08 -8.01 0.60
CA TYR A 173 -21.18 -7.60 1.44
C TYR A 173 -20.71 -7.54 2.88
N LYS A 174 -20.95 -6.42 3.55
CA LYS A 174 -20.60 -6.19 4.95
C LYS A 174 -21.88 -6.02 5.76
N ALA A 175 -22.19 -7.04 6.55
CA ALA A 175 -23.15 -6.98 7.64
C ALA A 175 -22.45 -6.56 8.94
N GLY A 176 -23.22 -6.38 10.01
CA GLY A 176 -22.68 -5.98 11.32
C GLY A 176 -21.70 -7.00 11.91
N ASP A 177 -21.94 -8.28 11.65
CA ASP A 177 -21.27 -9.44 12.24
C ASP A 177 -20.43 -10.24 11.24
N PHE A 178 -20.72 -10.17 9.93
CA PHE A 178 -19.95 -10.87 8.90
C PHE A 178 -19.56 -10.00 7.70
N GLN A 179 -18.50 -10.41 7.01
CA GLN A 179 -18.05 -9.81 5.76
C GLN A 179 -17.85 -10.91 4.71
N LEU A 180 -18.56 -10.79 3.60
CA LEU A 180 -18.38 -11.62 2.42
C LEU A 180 -17.54 -10.85 1.41
N HIS A 181 -16.55 -11.52 0.81
CA HIS A 181 -15.70 -10.97 -0.23
C HIS A 181 -15.41 -12.04 -1.27
N THR A 182 -15.68 -11.72 -2.53
CA THR A 182 -15.28 -12.50 -3.69
C THR A 182 -14.52 -11.61 -4.65
N ASN A 183 -13.49 -12.14 -5.29
CA ASN A 183 -12.80 -11.49 -6.39
C ASN A 183 -12.49 -12.50 -7.50
N VAL A 184 -12.51 -12.04 -8.75
CA VAL A 184 -12.15 -12.78 -9.96
C VAL A 184 -11.18 -11.95 -10.76
#